data_AF-A0A9P8JKZ1-F1
#
_entry.id   AF-A0A9P8JKZ1-F1
#
_cell.length_a   1.000
_cell.length_b   1.000
_cell.length_c   1.000
_cell.angle_alpha   90.00
_cell.angle_beta   90.00
_cell.angle_gamma   90.00
#
_symmetry.space_group_name_H-M   'P 1'
#
loop_
_entity.id
_entity.type
_entity.pdbx_description
1 polymer ?
#
loop_
_entity_poly.entity_id
_entity_poly.type
_entity_poly.pdbx_seq_one_letter_code
_entity_poly.pdbx_strand_id
1 'polypeptide(L)' 'SLIENQQRELRKREKEQGSEWQRRFFNRVPNSPRFDAMIHQVPGGSLEADKTNGVWEFDPAKAKAANPAYEI' A
#
# COMPACT_ATOMS: atom_id res chain seq x y z
N SER A 1 11.42 -15.27 13.92
CA SER A 1 11.85 -14.45 15.09
C SER A 1 10.64 -13.92 15.86
N LEU A 2 10.82 -13.46 17.11
CA LEU A 2 9.71 -12.98 17.98
C LEU A 2 8.80 -11.94 17.29
N ILE A 3 9.41 -10.94 16.63
CA ILE A 3 8.69 -9.86 15.92
C ILE A 3 7.84 -10.39 14.77
N GLU A 4 8.39 -11.30 13.97
CA GLU A 4 7.69 -11.90 12.82
C GLU A 4 6.48 -12.72 13.27
N ASN A 5 6.63 -13.50 14.34
CA ASN A 5 5.54 -14.31 14.90
C ASN A 5 4.41 -13.40 15.40
N GLN A 6 4.75 -12.32 16.11
CA GLN A 6 3.75 -11.35 16.57
C GLN A 6 3.02 -10.66 15.41
N GLN A 7 3.73 -10.27 14.35
CA GLN A 7 3.13 -9.70 13.16
C GLN A 7 2.18 -10.69 12.47
N ARG A 8 2.56 -11.96 12.38
CA ARG A 8 1.75 -13.03 11.77
C ARG A 8 0.45 -13.27 12.54
N GLU A 9 0.53 -13.33 13.87
CA GLU A 9 -0.66 -13.47 14.74
C GLU A 9 -1.58 -12.25 14.63
N LEU A 10 -1.02 -11.03 14.56
CA LEU A 10 -1.81 -9.82 14.33
C LEU A 10 -2.61 -9.90 13.01
N ARG A 11 -1.95 -10.29 11.91
CA ARG A 11 -2.62 -10.44 10.61
C ARG A 11 -3.68 -11.54 10.60
N LYS A 12 -3.49 -12.61 11.38
CA LYS A 12 -4.48 -13.67 11.53
C LYS A 12 -5.75 -13.15 12.20
N ARG A 13 -5.62 -12.38 13.28
CA ARG A 13 -6.76 -11.76 13.98
C ARG A 13 -7.51 -10.76 13.10
N GLU A 14 -6.81 -9.92 12.36
CA GLU A 14 -7.41 -8.97 11.41
C GLU A 14 -8.26 -9.70 10.37
N LYS A 15 -7.73 -10.80 9.82
CA LYS A 15 -8.46 -11.66 8.87
C LYS A 15 -9.71 -12.29 9.51
N GLU A 16 -9.61 -12.80 10.73
CA GLU A 16 -10.74 -13.38 11.47
C GLU A 16 -11.84 -12.35 11.76
N GLN A 17 -11.46 -11.08 11.98
CA GLN A 17 -12.37 -9.96 12.22
C GLN A 17 -12.89 -9.32 10.92
N GLY A 18 -12.54 -9.86 9.75
CA GLY A 18 -12.93 -9.31 8.45
C GLY A 18 -12.37 -7.91 8.18
N SER A 19 -11.37 -7.47 8.94
CA SER A 19 -10.78 -6.14 8.83
C SER A 19 -9.50 -6.20 7.99
N GLU A 20 -9.43 -5.40 6.92
CA GLU A 20 -8.20 -5.31 6.13
C GLU A 20 -7.20 -4.35 6.78
N TRP A 21 -5.93 -4.75 6.81
CA TRP A 21 -4.83 -3.88 7.21
C TRP A 21 -4.84 -2.57 6.39
N GLN A 22 -5.06 -1.46 7.09
CA GLN A 22 -5.09 -0.14 6.49
C GLN A 22 -3.68 0.38 6.24
N ARG A 23 -3.41 0.83 5.02
CA ARG A 23 -2.13 1.42 4.65
C ARG A 23 -2.08 2.87 5.12
N ARG A 24 -1.01 3.22 5.82
CA ARG A 24 -0.85 4.50 6.51
C ARG A 24 -0.62 5.70 5.60
N PHE A 25 0.02 5.52 4.44
CA PHE A 25 0.49 6.63 3.60
C PHE A 25 0.06 6.54 2.14
N PHE A 26 -0.40 5.36 1.71
CA PHE A 26 -0.65 5.07 0.31
C PHE A 26 -2.06 4.51 0.11
N ASN A 27 -2.62 4.78 -1.06
CA ASN A 27 -3.80 4.13 -1.58
C ASN A 27 -3.39 3.15 -2.68
N ARG A 28 -4.04 1.99 -2.68
CA ARG A 28 -3.95 1.05 -3.81
C ARG A 28 -5.06 1.40 -4.77
N VAL A 29 -4.71 1.78 -5.99
CA VAL A 29 -5.66 2.13 -7.06
C VAL A 29 -5.41 1.24 -8.28
N PRO A 30 -6.45 0.86 -9.04
CA PRO A 30 -6.28 -0.05 -10.19
C PRO A 30 -5.46 0.59 -11.31
N ASN A 31 -5.57 1.91 -11.50
CA ASN A 31 -4.80 2.70 -12.44
C ASN A 31 -4.55 4.11 -11.88
N SER A 32 -3.64 4.86 -12.51
CA SER A 32 -3.35 6.25 -12.15
C SER A 32 -3.21 7.07 -13.43
N PRO A 33 -4.03 8.12 -13.63
CA PRO A 33 -3.93 8.97 -14.81
C PRO A 33 -2.54 9.59 -15.00
N ARG A 34 -1.84 9.88 -13.90
CA ARG A 34 -0.47 10.42 -13.93
C ARG A 34 0.53 9.38 -14.42
N PHE A 35 0.39 8.15 -13.94
CA PHE A 35 1.20 7.03 -14.41
C PHE A 35 0.94 6.78 -15.90
N ASP A 36 -0.33 6.69 -16.30
CA ASP A 36 -0.74 6.41 -17.67
C ASP A 36 -0.21 7.49 -18.64
N ALA A 37 -0.22 8.77 -18.24
CA ALA A 37 0.33 9.86 -19.04
C ALA A 37 1.85 9.76 -19.27
N MET A 38 2.60 9.14 -18.35
CA MET A 38 4.07 9.06 -18.41
C MET A 38 4.57 7.73 -18.96
N ILE A 39 3.85 6.62 -18.76
CA ILE A 39 4.34 5.29 -19.12
C ILE A 39 4.58 5.13 -20.62
N HIS A 40 3.82 5.84 -21.45
CA HIS A 40 4.01 5.87 -22.90
C HIS A 40 5.37 6.45 -23.35
N GLN A 41 6.04 7.21 -22.47
CA GLN A 41 7.37 7.77 -22.74
C GLN A 41 8.49 6.76 -22.43
N VAL A 42 8.18 5.63 -21.80
CA VAL A 42 9.14 4.60 -21.41
C VAL A 42 9.11 3.46 -22.44
N PRO A 43 10.15 3.27 -23.26
CA PRO A 43 10.21 2.16 -24.20
C PRO A 43 10.11 0.82 -23.46
N GLY A 44 9.09 0.02 -23.78
CA GLY A 44 8.82 -1.26 -23.11
C GLY A 44 8.25 -1.14 -21.70
N GLY A 45 7.84 0.06 -21.26
CA GLY A 45 7.21 0.28 -19.97
C GLY A 45 5.76 -0.24 -19.93
N SER A 46 5.41 -0.92 -18.84
CA SER A 46 4.05 -1.40 -18.54
C SER A 46 3.79 -1.33 -17.03
N LEU A 47 2.52 -1.38 -16.64
CA LEU A 47 2.13 -1.34 -15.22
C LEU A 47 2.38 -2.67 -14.49
N GLU A 48 2.40 -3.80 -15.20
CA GLU A 48 2.48 -5.15 -14.60
C GLU A 48 1.55 -5.31 -13.39
N ALA A 49 0.28 -4.94 -13.57
CA ALA A 49 -0.69 -4.79 -12.48
C ALA A 49 -0.92 -6.10 -11.69
N ASP A 50 -0.71 -7.25 -12.33
CA ASP A 50 -0.73 -8.59 -11.76
C ASP A 50 0.39 -8.81 -10.72
N LYS A 51 1.55 -8.18 -10.91
CA LYS A 51 2.71 -8.25 -10.01
C LYS A 51 2.67 -7.18 -8.93
N THR A 52 2.14 -6.00 -9.25
CA THR A 52 2.15 -4.82 -8.37
C THR A 52 0.88 -4.64 -7.55
N ASN A 53 -0.19 -5.36 -7.92
CA ASN A 53 -1.54 -5.21 -7.38
C ASN A 53 -2.10 -3.79 -7.63
N GLY A 54 -1.86 -3.25 -8.82
CA GLY A 54 -2.22 -1.89 -9.23
C GLY A 54 -1.15 -0.84 -8.90
N VAL A 55 -1.54 0.43 -8.89
CA VAL A 55 -0.67 1.57 -8.58
C VAL A 55 -0.80 1.92 -7.09
N TRP A 56 0.34 2.19 -6.46
CA TRP A 56 0.41 2.70 -5.09
C TRP A 56 0.59 4.22 -5.11
N GLU A 57 -0.52 4.94 -4.95
CA GLU A 57 -0.49 6.41 -4.93
C GLU A 57 -0.29 6.93 -3.51
N PHE A 58 0.65 7.85 -3.35
CA PHE A 58 0.84 8.57 -2.10
C PHE A 58 -0.39 9.44 -1.80
N ASP A 59 -0.88 9.37 -0.56
CA ASP A 59 -2.03 10.13 -0.09
C ASP A 59 -1.56 11.17 0.95
N PRO A 60 -1.50 12.46 0.58
CA PRO A 60 -1.07 13.52 1.49
C PRO A 60 -1.97 13.67 2.73
N ALA A 61 -3.27 13.40 2.60
CA ALA A 61 -4.21 13.50 3.71
C ALA A 61 -3.95 12.39 4.72
N LYS A 62 -3.74 11.15 4.24
CA LYS A 62 -3.30 10.03 5.09
C LYS A 62 -1.96 10.30 5.76
N ALA A 63 -1.00 10.86 5.03
CA ALA A 63 0.31 11.19 5.59
C ALA A 63 0.23 12.26 6.69
N LYS A 64 -0.60 13.29 6.51
CA LYS A 64 -0.84 14.32 7.53
C LYS A 64 -1.59 13.77 8.75
N ALA A 65 -2.51 12.84 8.53
CA ALA A 65 -3.29 12.19 9.59
C ALA A 65 -2.54 11.03 10.26
N ALA A 66 -1.38 10.62 9.73
CA ALA A 66 -0.62 9.52 10.28
C ALA A 66 -0.01 9.93 11.62
N ASN A 67 -0.45 9.26 12.69
CA ASN A 67 0.18 9.39 13.99
C ASN A 67 1.59 8.77 13.95
N PRO A 68 2.63 9.34 14.59
CA PRO A 68 3.92 8.68 14.73
C PRO A 68 3.71 7.31 15.34
N ALA A 69 4.20 6.27 14.65
CA ALA A 69 3.92 4.88 15.02
C ALA A 69 4.63 4.43 16.31
N TYR A 70 5.44 5.30 16.92
CA TYR A 70 6.22 5.03 18.12
C TYR A 70 6.37 6.33 18.92
N GLU A 71 5.98 6.31 20.20
CA GLU A 71 6.51 7.26 21.18
C GLU A 71 8.00 6.90 21.37
N ILE A 72 8.89 7.88 21.21
CA ILE A 72 10.33 7.74 21.46
C ILE A 72 10.60 8.12 22.91
#